data_AF-A0A923YS05-F1
#
_entry.id   AF-A0A923YS05-F1
#
_cell.length_a   1.000
_cell.length_b   1.000
_cell.length_c   1.000
_cell.angle_alpha   90.00
_cell.angle_beta   90.00
_cell.angle_gamma   90.00
#
_symmetry.space_group_name_H-M   'P 1'
#
loop_
_entity.id
_entity.type
_entity.pdbx_description
1 polymer ?
#
loop_
_entity_poly.entity_id
_entity_poly.type
_entity_poly.pdbx_seq_one_letter_code
_entity_poly.pdbx_strand_id
1 'polypeptide(L)'
;TLYFTIFEILTLNRSYVLFSLAQNKDGIKSMKVFKDFRTAFKDFIETIIDGTISDKSERLSRVTKPVYEEGAWIQFMLLLKFWTADESKGFEKTDVLIEKSVNTVVDLLNTKPLESLFDLGKFLWKENR
;
A
#
# COMPACT_ATOMS: atom_id res chain seq x y z
N THR A 1 -5.09 -7.90 -8.68
CA THR A 1 -6.42 -7.35 -9.01
C THR A 1 -6.71 -6.02 -8.35
N LEU A 2 -6.61 -5.87 -7.01
CA LEU A 2 -6.95 -4.62 -6.30
C LEU A 2 -6.36 -3.33 -6.91
N TYR A 3 -5.03 -3.24 -7.03
CA TYR A 3 -4.41 -2.01 -7.53
C TYR A 3 -4.78 -1.73 -8.99
N PHE A 4 -4.81 -2.74 -9.86
CA PHE A 4 -5.25 -2.56 -11.25
C PHE A 4 -6.66 -1.93 -11.31
N THR A 5 -7.62 -2.45 -10.53
CA THR A 5 -8.97 -1.89 -10.48
C THR A 5 -9.00 -0.45 -9.97
N ILE A 6 -8.26 -0.15 -8.90
CA ILE A 6 -8.19 1.23 -8.38
C ILE A 6 -7.61 2.17 -9.44
N PHE A 7 -6.50 1.81 -10.06
CA PHE A 7 -5.82 2.67 -11.04
C PHE A 7 -6.57 2.79 -12.36
N GLU A 8 -7.36 1.79 -12.76
CA GLU A 8 -8.31 1.91 -13.86
C GLU A 8 -9.39 2.96 -13.56
N ILE A 9 -10.00 2.92 -12.38
CA ILE A 9 -11.01 3.92 -11.95
C ILE A 9 -10.41 5.32 -11.85
N LEU A 10 -9.21 5.45 -11.29
CA LEU A 10 -8.50 6.73 -11.23
C LEU A 10 -8.19 7.26 -12.63
N THR A 11 -7.81 6.39 -13.56
CA THR A 11 -7.53 6.72 -14.95
C THR A 11 -8.77 7.23 -15.68
N LEU A 12 -9.93 6.58 -15.49
CA LEU A 12 -11.21 7.04 -16.03
C LEU A 12 -11.59 8.46 -15.55
N ASN A 13 -11.06 8.89 -14.40
CA ASN A 13 -11.35 10.18 -13.76
C ASN A 13 -10.11 11.09 -13.62
N ARG A 14 -9.09 10.89 -14.46
CA ARG A 14 -7.74 11.43 -14.24
C ARG A 14 -7.68 12.94 -14.06
N SER A 15 -8.40 13.70 -14.88
CA SER A 15 -8.41 15.16 -14.81
C SER A 15 -8.89 15.65 -13.44
N TYR A 16 -9.97 15.07 -12.91
CA TYR A 16 -10.50 15.37 -11.59
C TYR A 16 -9.53 14.99 -10.47
N VAL A 17 -8.91 13.81 -10.56
CA VAL A 17 -7.94 13.35 -9.56
C VAL A 17 -6.73 14.28 -9.52
N LEU A 18 -6.12 14.60 -10.66
CA LEU A 18 -4.99 15.52 -10.71
C LEU A 18 -5.33 16.93 -10.21
N PHE A 19 -6.50 17.45 -10.60
CA PHE A 19 -6.96 18.75 -10.13
C PHE A 19 -7.12 18.78 -8.61
N SER A 20 -7.77 17.76 -8.05
CA SER A 20 -7.99 17.61 -6.61
C SER A 20 -6.68 17.48 -5.83
N LEU A 21 -5.69 16.77 -6.39
CA LEU A 21 -4.35 16.66 -5.81
C LEU A 21 -3.56 17.96 -5.89
N ALA A 22 -3.59 18.66 -7.02
CA ALA A 22 -2.84 19.91 -7.23
C ALA A 22 -3.36 21.09 -6.40
N GLN A 23 -4.69 21.15 -6.15
CA GLN A 23 -5.29 22.20 -5.33
C GLN A 23 -4.98 22.07 -3.83
N ASN A 24 -4.46 20.92 -3.39
CA ASN A 24 -3.97 20.79 -2.04
C ASN A 24 -2.53 21.32 -1.94
N LYS A 25 -2.27 22.30 -1.07
CA LYS A 25 -0.92 22.88 -0.88
C LYS A 25 0.14 21.83 -0.55
N ASP A 26 -0.27 20.73 0.09
CA ASP A 26 0.60 19.60 0.42
C ASP A 26 0.52 18.45 -0.60
N GLY A 27 -0.35 18.56 -1.62
CA GLY A 27 -0.52 17.58 -2.70
C GLY A 27 -0.82 16.16 -2.21
N ILE A 28 -0.10 15.19 -2.75
CA ILE A 28 -0.09 13.78 -2.29
C ILE A 28 0.31 13.66 -0.81
N LYS A 29 1.02 14.65 -0.25
CA LYS A 29 1.41 14.67 1.17
C LYS A 29 0.25 15.13 2.08
N SER A 30 -0.85 15.63 1.51
CA SER A 30 -2.02 16.04 2.28
C SER A 30 -2.78 14.82 2.83
N MET A 31 -2.48 14.46 4.06
CA MET A 31 -3.18 13.40 4.80
C MET A 31 -4.69 13.65 4.93
N LYS A 32 -5.15 14.90 4.76
CA LYS A 32 -6.58 15.26 4.88
C LYS A 32 -7.41 14.78 3.70
N VAL A 33 -6.89 14.85 2.47
CA VAL A 33 -7.63 14.39 1.26
C VAL A 33 -7.84 12.89 1.30
N PHE A 34 -6.85 12.17 1.79
CA PHE A 34 -6.87 10.72 1.80
C PHE A 34 -7.44 10.12 3.08
N LYS A 35 -7.87 10.91 4.07
CA LYS A 35 -8.20 10.38 5.40
C LYS A 35 -9.24 9.27 5.34
N ASP A 36 -10.40 9.56 4.74
CA ASP A 36 -11.51 8.61 4.70
C ASP A 36 -11.22 7.44 3.76
N PHE A 37 -10.58 7.73 2.62
CA PHE A 37 -10.13 6.69 1.68
C PHE A 37 -9.11 5.75 2.32
N ARG A 38 -8.16 6.27 3.10
CA ARG A 38 -7.15 5.48 3.82
C ARG A 38 -7.81 4.55 4.82
N THR A 39 -8.79 5.05 5.59
CA THR A 39 -9.54 4.20 6.52
C THR A 39 -10.22 3.06 5.77
N ALA A 40 -11.04 3.37 4.76
CA ALA A 40 -11.75 2.35 3.98
C ALA A 40 -10.79 1.36 3.27
N PHE A 41 -9.67 1.86 2.75
CA PHE A 41 -8.64 1.02 2.13
C PHE A 41 -8.02 0.05 3.13
N LYS A 42 -7.64 0.53 4.32
CA LYS A 42 -7.04 -0.32 5.35
C LYS A 42 -8.03 -1.37 5.86
N ASP A 43 -9.29 -0.99 6.08
CA ASP A 43 -10.35 -1.93 6.50
C ASP A 43 -10.56 -3.04 5.44
N PHE A 44 -10.51 -2.67 4.16
CA PHE A 44 -10.59 -3.64 3.07
C PHE A 44 -9.37 -4.58 3.03
N ILE A 45 -8.16 -4.05 3.25
CA ILE A 45 -6.94 -4.87 3.34
C ILE A 45 -7.00 -5.82 4.54
N GLU A 46 -7.50 -5.37 5.70
CA GLU A 46 -7.70 -6.23 6.87
C GLU A 46 -8.61 -7.41 6.53
N THR A 47 -9.71 -7.16 5.83
CA THR A 47 -10.65 -8.20 5.39
C THR A 47 -9.99 -9.25 4.48
N ILE A 48 -9.08 -8.84 3.59
CA ILE A 48 -8.31 -9.77 2.74
C ILE A 48 -7.37 -10.63 3.58
N ILE A 49 -6.69 -10.02 4.56
CA ILE A 49 -5.72 -10.69 5.42
C ILE A 49 -6.44 -11.72 6.32
N ASP A 50 -7.62 -11.38 6.84
CA ASP A 50 -8.39 -12.25 7.72
C ASP A 50 -8.88 -13.52 7.02
N GLY A 51 -9.22 -13.43 5.73
CA GLY A 51 -9.50 -14.60 4.91
C GLY A 51 -8.27 -15.48 4.64
N THR A 52 -7.07 -14.98 4.88
CA THR A 52 -5.79 -15.65 4.55
C THR A 52 -5.09 -16.23 5.77
N ILE A 53 -5.24 -15.61 6.95
CA ILE A 53 -4.61 -16.01 8.21
C ILE A 53 -5.61 -16.82 9.06
N SER A 54 -6.00 -18.02 8.63
CA SER A 54 -6.96 -18.83 9.42
C SER A 54 -6.32 -19.60 10.60
N ASP A 55 -4.99 -19.69 10.70
CA ASP A 55 -4.30 -20.65 11.59
C ASP A 55 -3.10 -20.13 12.39
N LYS A 56 -2.85 -18.81 12.42
CA LYS A 56 -1.75 -18.24 13.22
C LYS A 56 -2.23 -17.80 14.60
N SER A 57 -1.38 -17.97 15.63
CA SER A 57 -1.71 -17.58 17.01
C SER A 57 -2.27 -16.16 17.09
N GLU A 58 -3.23 -15.94 17.97
CA GLU A 58 -3.95 -14.67 18.16
C GLU A 58 -3.02 -13.48 18.49
N ARG A 59 -1.80 -13.77 18.96
CA ARG A 59 -0.76 -12.78 19.24
C ARG A 59 0.00 -12.35 17.99
N LEU A 60 0.17 -13.27 17.05
CA LEU A 60 0.81 -13.01 15.76
C LEU A 60 -0.12 -12.18 14.87
N SER A 61 -1.41 -12.50 14.81
CA SER A 61 -2.38 -11.71 14.04
C SER A 61 -2.40 -10.22 14.45
N ARG A 62 -2.38 -9.92 15.76
CA ARG A 62 -2.39 -8.53 16.28
C ARG A 62 -1.19 -7.68 15.85
N VAL A 63 -0.03 -8.28 15.60
CA VAL A 63 1.18 -7.56 15.16
C VAL A 63 1.29 -7.54 13.64
N THR A 64 0.85 -8.61 12.97
CA THR A 64 1.05 -8.75 11.53
C THR A 64 0.03 -7.95 10.72
N LYS A 65 -1.24 -7.90 11.13
CA LYS A 65 -2.28 -7.17 10.37
C LYS A 65 -1.97 -5.68 10.21
N PRO A 66 -1.61 -4.93 11.27
CA PRO A 66 -1.31 -3.50 11.12
C PRO A 66 -0.12 -3.25 10.19
N VAL A 67 0.88 -4.15 10.19
CA VAL A 67 2.04 -4.07 9.30
C VAL A 67 1.64 -4.26 7.85
N TYR A 68 0.77 -5.23 7.56
CA TYR A 68 0.27 -5.45 6.20
C TYR A 68 -0.58 -4.29 5.70
N GLU A 69 -1.52 -3.78 6.49
CA GLU A 69 -2.38 -2.67 6.09
C GLU A 69 -1.58 -1.39 5.85
N GLU A 70 -0.60 -1.08 6.72
CA GLU A 70 0.29 0.06 6.55
C GLU A 70 1.23 -0.12 5.36
N GLY A 71 1.77 -1.33 5.15
CA GLY A 71 2.59 -1.66 3.99
C GLY A 71 1.82 -1.51 2.68
N ALA A 72 0.58 -2.00 2.62
CA ALA A 72 -0.30 -1.84 1.48
C ALA A 72 -0.63 -0.35 1.22
N TRP A 73 -0.86 0.43 2.27
CA TRP A 73 -1.06 1.87 2.13
C TRP A 73 0.18 2.58 1.55
N ILE A 74 1.38 2.24 2.05
CA ILE A 74 2.64 2.79 1.52
C ILE A 74 2.82 2.42 0.04
N GLN A 75 2.54 1.17 -0.33
CA GLN A 75 2.59 0.72 -1.72
C GLN A 75 1.60 1.49 -2.60
N PHE A 76 0.35 1.68 -2.14
CA PHE A 76 -0.64 2.50 -2.83
C PHE A 76 -0.11 3.92 -3.09
N MET A 77 0.46 4.58 -2.07
CA MET A 77 0.99 5.94 -2.20
C MET A 77 2.16 6.04 -3.18
N LEU A 78 3.02 5.02 -3.23
CA LEU A 78 4.10 4.92 -4.21
C LEU A 78 3.54 4.81 -5.63
N LEU A 79 2.58 3.91 -5.84
CA LEU A 79 1.92 3.73 -7.13
C LEU A 79 1.20 5.00 -7.56
N LEU A 80 0.49 5.67 -6.64
CA LEU A 80 -0.24 6.90 -6.92
C LEU A 80 0.72 8.00 -7.39
N LYS A 81 1.83 8.17 -6.68
CA LYS A 81 2.86 9.14 -7.06
C LYS A 81 3.41 8.85 -8.47
N PHE A 82 3.71 7.59 -8.77
CA PHE A 82 4.19 7.21 -10.10
C PHE A 82 3.13 7.49 -11.18
N TRP A 83 1.91 7.03 -10.97
CA TRP A 83 0.78 7.20 -11.89
C TRP A 83 0.48 8.67 -12.22
N THR A 84 0.63 9.60 -11.26
CA THR A 84 0.43 11.04 -11.54
C THR A 84 1.37 11.59 -12.61
N ALA A 85 2.55 10.99 -12.78
CA ALA A 85 3.57 11.39 -13.74
C ALA A 85 3.68 10.44 -14.95
N ASP A 86 2.86 9.39 -15.02
CA ASP A 86 2.91 8.43 -16.12
C ASP A 86 2.15 8.98 -17.34
N GLU A 87 2.88 9.14 -18.45
CA GLU A 87 2.39 9.60 -19.75
C GLU A 87 2.44 8.48 -20.82
N SER A 88 2.75 7.25 -20.42
CA SER A 88 2.74 6.10 -21.33
C SER A 88 1.34 5.79 -21.85
N LYS A 89 1.28 5.15 -23.02
CA LYS A 89 -0.01 4.83 -23.67
C LYS A 89 -0.82 3.93 -22.76
N GLY A 90 -1.98 4.41 -22.33
CA GLY A 90 -2.86 3.64 -21.45
C GLY A 90 -2.28 3.36 -20.06
N PHE A 91 -1.27 4.11 -19.61
CA PHE A 91 -0.63 3.93 -18.29
C PHE A 91 0.08 2.58 -18.11
N GLU A 92 0.57 1.99 -19.20
CA GLU A 92 1.26 0.70 -19.20
C GLU A 92 2.46 0.65 -18.22
N LYS A 93 3.14 1.77 -17.96
CA LYS A 93 4.25 1.79 -17.00
C LYS A 93 3.75 1.69 -15.56
N THR A 94 2.60 2.29 -15.25
CA THR A 94 1.92 2.11 -13.96
C THR A 94 1.54 0.65 -13.78
N ASP A 95 0.98 0.01 -14.82
CA ASP A 95 0.62 -1.42 -14.78
C ASP A 95 1.84 -2.31 -14.52
N VAL A 96 2.94 -2.07 -15.21
CA VAL A 96 4.21 -2.78 -14.98
C VAL A 96 4.72 -2.58 -13.56
N LEU A 97 4.60 -1.36 -13.01
CA LEU A 97 5.00 -1.10 -11.62
C LEU A 97 4.09 -1.80 -10.61
N ILE A 98 2.78 -1.86 -10.86
CA ILE A 98 1.84 -2.63 -10.04
C ILE A 98 2.27 -4.09 -10.02
N GLU A 99 2.47 -4.71 -11.18
CA GLU A 99 2.87 -6.12 -11.29
C GLU A 99 4.19 -6.39 -10.54
N LYS A 100 5.24 -5.61 -10.83
CA LYS A 100 6.56 -5.81 -10.24
C LYS A 100 6.56 -5.60 -8.73
N SER A 101 5.91 -4.54 -8.25
CA SER A 101 5.90 -4.23 -6.81
C SER A 101 5.08 -5.22 -6.00
N VAL A 102 3.93 -5.68 -6.52
CA VAL A 102 3.10 -6.71 -5.86
C VAL A 102 3.85 -8.03 -5.80
N ASN A 103 4.43 -8.49 -6.90
CA ASN A 103 5.21 -9.73 -6.92
C ASN A 103 6.40 -9.66 -5.95
N THR A 104 7.12 -8.53 -5.93
CA THR A 104 8.25 -8.33 -4.99
C THR A 104 7.81 -8.42 -3.53
N VAL A 105 6.68 -7.81 -3.16
CA VAL A 105 6.15 -7.89 -1.79
C VAL A 105 5.75 -9.32 -1.46
N VAL A 106 5.05 -10.02 -2.36
CA VAL A 106 4.64 -11.42 -2.17
C VAL A 106 5.86 -12.33 -1.99
N ASP A 107 6.87 -12.21 -2.86
CA ASP A 107 8.10 -12.99 -2.79
C ASP A 107 8.85 -12.75 -1.48
N LEU A 108 8.93 -11.49 -1.02
CA LEU A 108 9.56 -11.14 0.25
C LEU A 108 8.86 -11.81 1.44
N LEU A 109 7.53 -11.78 1.46
CA LEU A 109 6.71 -12.37 2.52
C LEU A 109 6.78 -13.90 2.54
N ASN A 110 6.93 -14.52 1.37
CA ASN A 110 7.05 -15.97 1.23
C ASN A 110 8.46 -16.47 1.61
N THR A 111 9.49 -15.65 1.41
CA THR A 111 10.89 -16.03 1.67
C THR A 111 11.36 -15.74 3.08
N LYS A 112 10.77 -14.77 3.79
CA LYS A 112 11.09 -14.45 5.20
C LYS A 112 9.83 -14.13 6.00
N PRO A 113 9.64 -14.72 7.20
CA PRO A 113 8.57 -14.31 8.10
C PRO A 113 8.72 -12.84 8.49
N LEU A 114 7.62 -12.08 8.44
CA LEU A 114 7.56 -10.69 8.92
C LEU A 114 8.08 -10.53 10.36
N GLU A 115 7.94 -11.58 11.18
CA GLU A 115 8.48 -11.64 12.54
C GLU A 115 9.99 -11.34 12.59
N SER A 116 10.76 -11.85 11.62
CA SER A 116 12.21 -11.63 11.55
C SER A 116 12.57 -10.16 11.29
N LEU A 117 11.77 -9.45 10.50
CA LEU A 117 11.93 -8.01 10.26
C LEU A 117 11.54 -7.20 11.49
N PHE A 118 10.51 -7.64 12.21
CA PHE A 118 10.09 -7.01 13.46
C PHE A 118 11.12 -7.19 14.58
N ASP A 119 11.70 -8.39 14.72
CA ASP A 119 12.76 -8.65 15.69
C ASP A 119 14.04 -7.88 15.38
N LEU A 120 14.39 -7.73 14.10
CA LEU A 120 15.47 -6.84 13.66
C LEU A 120 15.18 -5.38 14.07
N GLY A 121 13.95 -4.90 13.85
CA GLY A 121 13.54 -3.55 14.27
C GLY A 121 13.67 -3.34 15.79
N LYS A 122 13.24 -4.33 16.61
CA LYS A 122 13.43 -4.28 18.07
C LYS A 122 14.89 -4.23 18.46
N PHE A 123 15.74 -5.03 17.79
CA PHE A 123 17.17 -5.05 18.06
C PHE A 123 17.80 -3.67 17.80
N LEU A 124 17.58 -3.10 16.61
CA LEU A 124 18.12 -1.79 16.25
C LEU A 124 17.65 -0.68 17.19
N TRP A 125 16.40 -0.73 17.67
CA TRP A 125 15.90 0.24 18.64
C TRP A 125 16.59 0.11 20.00
N LYS A 126 16.91 -1.10 20.45
CA LYS A 126 17.64 -1.32 21.69
C LYS A 126 19.08 -0.83 21.63
N GLU A 127 19.76 -1.01 20.49
CA GLU A 127 21.16 -0.58 20.31
C GLU A 127 21.31 0.93 20.12
N ASN A 128 20.28 1.61 19.62
CA ASN A 128 20.26 3.08 19.50
C ASN A 128 19.74 3.80 20.76
N ARG A 129 19.81 3.15 21.93
CA ARG A 129 19.31 3.67 23.20
C ARG A 129 20.38 3.77 24.27
#